data_AF-A0A7H0K0U3-F1
#
_entry.id   AF-A0A7H0K0U3-F1
#
_cell.length_a   1.000
_cell.length_b   1.000
_cell.length_c   1.000
_cell.angle_alpha   90.00
_cell.angle_beta   90.00
_cell.angle_gamma   90.00
#
_symmetry.space_group_name_H-M   'P 1'
#
loop_
_entity.id
_entity.type
_entity.pdbx_description
1 polymer ?
#
loop_
_entity_poly.entity_id
_entity_poly.type
_entity_poly.pdbx_seq_one_letter_code
_entity_poly.pdbx_strand_id
1 'polypeptide(L)'
;MATLEEVQQAAQTLPDGDLRTLRTWITTTEFPRREAAPQIEQAEAELVAQLQEQHPELAPDYATDVEVAETLEDLFAKLPAWVQPTSKASAYPPMSLVKHSERAYRARRLTDKEPGTPFDGWEDVTAHYLRPELIADGNDPEVDTDAPGLITEPEETTPAPMAQPWKAGEWYSAGELALDNGVAYVSQRLHRATENTRPSTEAKEWRPLPA
;
A
#
# COMPACT_ATOMS: atom_id res chain seq x y z
N MET A 1 -0.66 -4.52 -20.28
CA MET A 1 0.82 -4.44 -20.37
C MET A 1 1.28 -5.62 -21.19
N ALA A 2 2.31 -5.45 -22.02
CA ALA A 2 2.91 -6.58 -22.74
C ALA A 2 3.74 -7.43 -21.76
N THR A 3 3.71 -8.75 -21.93
CA THR A 3 4.56 -9.66 -21.15
C THR A 3 6.01 -9.59 -21.63
N LEU A 4 6.95 -10.05 -20.80
CA LEU A 4 8.36 -10.14 -21.21
C LEU A 4 8.51 -11.01 -22.46
N GLU A 5 7.75 -12.09 -22.54
CA GLU A 5 7.77 -13.02 -23.67
C GLU A 5 7.25 -12.36 -24.95
N GLU A 6 6.16 -11.58 -24.89
CA GLU A 6 5.65 -10.80 -26.02
C GLU A 6 6.69 -9.77 -26.51
N VAL A 7 7.38 -9.09 -25.57
CA VAL A 7 8.44 -8.13 -25.92
C VAL A 7 9.64 -8.83 -26.55
N GLN A 8 10.02 -10.01 -26.06
CA GLN A 8 11.10 -10.82 -26.63
C GLN A 8 10.75 -11.31 -28.04
N GLN A 9 9.54 -11.82 -28.25
CA GLN A 9 9.06 -12.23 -29.56
C GLN A 9 9.03 -11.07 -30.54
N ALA A 10 8.54 -9.89 -30.12
CA ALA A 10 8.58 -8.69 -30.94
C ALA A 10 10.02 -8.32 -31.34
N ALA A 11 10.96 -8.35 -30.39
CA ALA A 11 12.37 -8.06 -30.65
C ALA A 11 13.02 -9.06 -31.64
N GLN A 12 12.64 -10.34 -31.60
CA GLN A 12 13.14 -11.38 -32.52
C GLN A 12 12.73 -11.15 -33.98
N THR A 13 11.62 -10.44 -34.20
CA THR A 13 11.12 -10.13 -35.56
C THR A 13 11.73 -8.88 -36.18
N LEU A 14 12.49 -8.10 -35.40
CA LEU A 14 13.11 -6.87 -35.88
C LEU A 14 14.31 -7.16 -36.81
N PRO A 15 14.48 -6.39 -37.89
CA PRO A 15 15.72 -6.36 -38.64
C PRO A 15 16.92 -5.94 -37.77
N ASP A 16 18.13 -6.43 -38.08
CA ASP A 16 19.35 -6.13 -37.31
C ASP A 16 19.64 -4.64 -37.10
N GLY A 17 19.27 -3.79 -38.06
CA GLY A 17 19.41 -2.34 -37.95
C GLY A 17 18.50 -1.75 -36.87
N ASP A 18 17.24 -2.19 -36.84
CA ASP A 18 16.24 -1.74 -35.88
C ASP A 18 16.52 -2.31 -34.49
N LEU A 19 16.97 -3.57 -34.42
CA LEU A 19 17.40 -4.19 -33.16
C LEU A 19 18.58 -3.43 -32.53
N ARG A 20 19.56 -3.00 -33.34
CA ARG A 20 20.66 -2.14 -32.85
C ARG A 20 20.17 -0.79 -32.36
N THR A 21 19.23 -0.17 -33.07
CA THR A 21 18.63 1.11 -32.68
C THR A 21 17.88 0.97 -31.36
N LEU A 22 17.05 -0.06 -31.22
CA LEU A 22 16.34 -0.39 -29.99
C LEU A 22 17.30 -0.61 -28.83
N ARG A 23 18.36 -1.40 -29.02
CA ARG A 23 19.39 -1.64 -27.99
C ARG A 23 20.02 -0.33 -27.53
N THR A 24 20.41 0.54 -28.47
CA THR A 24 21.00 1.85 -28.14
C THR A 24 20.03 2.71 -27.35
N TRP A 25 18.75 2.79 -27.74
CA TRP A 25 17.74 3.54 -27.01
C TRP A 25 17.51 2.99 -25.60
N ILE A 26 17.40 1.66 -25.45
CA ILE A 26 17.24 1.01 -24.14
C ILE A 26 18.40 1.40 -23.22
N THR A 27 19.64 1.27 -23.69
CA THR A 27 20.83 1.50 -22.87
C THR A 27 21.08 2.98 -22.57
N THR A 28 20.87 3.88 -23.54
CA THR A 28 21.25 5.28 -23.40
C THR A 28 20.13 6.18 -22.90
N THR A 29 18.87 5.74 -23.03
CA THR A 29 17.69 6.57 -22.73
C THR A 29 16.81 5.89 -21.68
N GLU A 30 16.25 4.71 -21.97
CA GLU A 30 15.20 4.14 -21.11
C GLU A 30 15.74 3.63 -19.77
N PHE A 31 16.88 2.94 -19.78
CA PHE A 31 17.47 2.43 -18.54
C PHE A 31 17.90 3.57 -17.61
N PRO A 32 18.68 4.59 -18.05
CA PRO A 32 18.98 5.75 -17.21
C PRO A 32 17.73 6.50 -16.75
N ARG A 33 16.70 6.63 -17.60
CA ARG A 33 15.42 7.25 -17.20
C ARG A 33 14.76 6.50 -16.04
N ARG A 34 14.76 5.17 -16.07
CA ARG A 34 14.21 4.34 -14.98
C ARG A 34 15.04 4.42 -13.70
N GLU A 35 16.37 4.44 -13.82
CA GLU A 35 17.26 4.59 -12.65
C GLU A 35 17.14 5.96 -12.00
N ALA A 36 16.99 7.02 -12.79
CA ALA A 36 16.85 8.39 -12.30
C ALA A 36 15.44 8.69 -11.77
N ALA A 37 14.40 8.01 -12.25
CA ALA A 37 13.01 8.32 -11.91
C ALA A 37 12.74 8.37 -10.38
N PRO A 38 13.19 7.42 -9.54
CA PRO A 38 12.99 7.50 -8.10
C PRO A 38 13.66 8.72 -7.46
N GLN A 39 14.85 9.09 -7.94
CA GLN A 39 15.61 10.23 -7.41
C GLN A 39 14.96 11.56 -7.79
N ILE A 40 14.44 11.65 -9.03
CA ILE A 40 13.66 12.81 -9.48
C ILE A 40 12.38 12.94 -8.68
N GLU A 41 11.64 11.84 -8.49
CA GLU A 41 10.40 11.83 -7.71
C GLU A 41 10.64 12.24 -6.24
N GLN A 42 11.74 11.77 -5.64
CA GLN A 42 12.14 12.19 -4.31
C GLN A 42 12.52 13.67 -4.26
N ALA A 43 13.32 14.16 -5.21
CA ALA A 43 13.72 15.56 -5.27
C ALA A 43 12.52 16.50 -5.47
N GLU A 44 11.54 16.10 -6.30
CA GLU A 44 10.28 16.84 -6.46
C GLU A 44 9.48 16.88 -5.15
N ALA A 45 9.36 15.75 -4.44
CA ALA A 45 8.68 15.70 -3.15
C ALA A 45 9.37 16.58 -2.09
N GLU A 46 10.70 16.56 -2.02
CA GLU A 46 11.49 17.40 -1.11
C GLU A 46 11.33 18.89 -1.43
N LEU A 47 11.32 19.26 -2.71
CA LEU A 47 11.10 20.64 -3.14
C LEU A 47 9.69 21.12 -2.76
N VAL A 48 8.66 20.30 -2.99
CA VAL A 48 7.29 20.64 -2.60
C VAL A 48 7.15 20.75 -1.09
N ALA A 49 7.76 19.85 -0.32
CA ALA A 49 7.77 19.93 1.14
C ALA A 49 8.39 21.25 1.64
N GLN A 50 9.52 21.67 1.08
CA GLN A 50 10.15 22.95 1.41
C GLN A 50 9.26 24.14 1.04
N LEU A 51 8.59 24.09 -0.13
CA LEU A 51 7.65 25.14 -0.53
C LEU A 51 6.46 25.22 0.43
N GLN A 52 5.90 24.10 0.84
CA GLN A 52 4.78 24.06 1.79
C GLN A 52 5.19 24.47 3.21
N GLU A 53 6.43 24.20 3.62
CA GLU A 53 6.97 24.71 4.89
C GLU A 53 7.09 26.24 4.88
N GLN A 54 7.54 26.81 3.75
CA GLN A 54 7.65 28.27 3.56
C GLN A 54 6.30 28.96 3.32
N HIS A 55 5.37 28.25 2.70
CA HIS A 55 4.04 28.71 2.30
C HIS A 55 2.96 27.69 2.73
N PRO A 56 2.62 27.61 4.03
CA PRO A 56 1.67 26.63 4.54
C PRO A 56 0.28 26.73 3.90
N GLU A 57 -0.09 27.91 3.37
CA GLU A 57 -1.34 28.13 2.63
C GLU A 57 -1.43 27.33 1.32
N LEU A 58 -0.30 26.83 0.80
CA LEU A 58 -0.26 25.97 -0.38
C LEU A 58 -0.52 24.50 -0.03
N ALA A 59 -0.29 24.10 1.21
CA ALA A 59 -0.44 22.70 1.63
C ALA A 59 -1.92 22.31 1.59
N PRO A 60 -2.27 21.19 0.93
CA PRO A 60 -3.63 20.68 1.02
C PRO A 60 -3.90 20.16 2.44
N ASP A 61 -5.19 20.03 2.80
CA ASP A 61 -5.58 19.35 4.04
C ASP A 61 -5.53 17.83 3.82
N TYR A 62 -4.84 17.12 4.72
CA TYR A 62 -4.69 15.66 4.69
C TYR A 62 -4.37 15.13 6.08
N ALA A 63 -4.70 13.86 6.31
CA ALA A 63 -4.21 13.11 7.47
C ALA A 63 -2.94 12.34 7.09
N THR A 64 -2.06 12.07 8.05
CA THR A 64 -0.88 11.19 7.85
C THR A 64 -1.07 9.80 8.43
N ASP A 65 -2.01 9.66 9.36
CA ASP A 65 -2.41 8.40 9.97
C ASP A 65 -3.84 8.53 10.50
N VAL A 66 -4.58 7.43 10.54
CA VAL A 66 -5.92 7.37 11.14
C VAL A 66 -6.09 6.07 11.90
N GLU A 67 -6.76 6.16 13.04
CA GLU A 67 -7.17 4.96 13.77
C GLU A 67 -8.23 4.19 12.98
N VAL A 68 -8.10 2.86 12.98
CA VAL A 68 -9.08 1.93 12.39
C VAL A 68 -10.47 2.26 12.92
N ALA A 69 -11.41 2.40 12.00
CA ALA A 69 -12.81 2.71 12.27
C ALA A 69 -13.66 1.44 12.22
N GLU A 70 -14.79 1.46 12.95
CA GLU A 70 -15.79 0.40 12.91
C GLU A 70 -16.75 0.58 11.73
N THR A 71 -17.03 1.82 11.36
CA THR A 71 -17.91 2.16 10.24
C THR A 71 -17.21 3.04 9.20
N LEU A 72 -17.74 3.02 7.98
CA LEU A 72 -17.31 3.90 6.88
C LEU A 72 -17.52 5.38 7.23
N GLU A 73 -18.60 5.69 7.93
CA GLU A 73 -18.92 7.06 8.36
C GLU A 73 -17.88 7.58 9.35
N ASP A 74 -17.52 6.76 10.35
CA ASP A 74 -16.47 7.11 11.32
C ASP A 74 -15.11 7.30 10.65
N LEU A 75 -14.78 6.44 9.68
CA LEU A 75 -13.55 6.59 8.90
C LEU A 75 -13.54 7.93 8.14
N PHE A 76 -14.64 8.25 7.47
CA PHE A 76 -14.74 9.46 6.66
C PHE A 76 -14.87 10.73 7.51
N ALA A 77 -15.37 10.65 8.74
CA ALA A 77 -15.35 11.76 9.67
C ALA A 77 -13.91 12.18 10.05
N LYS A 78 -12.97 11.23 10.07
CA LYS A 78 -11.55 11.45 10.40
C LYS A 78 -10.70 11.90 9.21
N LEU A 79 -11.18 11.73 7.98
CA LEU A 79 -10.43 12.00 6.77
C LEU A 79 -10.84 13.33 6.11
N PRO A 80 -9.87 14.22 5.81
CA PRO A 80 -10.11 15.37 4.96
C PRO A 80 -10.62 14.96 3.58
N ALA A 81 -11.55 15.74 3.03
CA ALA A 81 -12.00 15.55 1.65
C ALA A 81 -10.89 15.94 0.69
N TRP A 82 -10.67 15.13 -0.34
CA TRP A 82 -9.74 15.49 -1.41
C TRP A 82 -10.19 16.78 -2.13
N VAL A 83 -9.23 17.64 -2.42
CA VAL A 83 -9.43 18.88 -3.17
C VAL A 83 -8.45 18.91 -4.33
N GLN A 84 -8.93 19.27 -5.52
CA GLN A 84 -8.12 19.37 -6.73
C GLN A 84 -6.96 20.36 -6.54
N PRO A 85 -5.70 19.90 -6.64
CA PRO A 85 -4.54 20.80 -6.61
C PRO A 85 -4.54 21.75 -7.81
N THR A 86 -4.13 22.99 -7.58
CA THR A 86 -4.02 24.03 -8.61
C THR A 86 -2.63 24.11 -9.23
N SER A 87 -1.61 23.60 -8.52
CA SER A 87 -0.23 23.51 -8.96
C SER A 87 0.50 22.34 -8.29
N LYS A 88 1.75 22.07 -8.71
CA LYS A 88 2.63 21.10 -8.03
C LYS A 88 2.93 21.46 -6.57
N ALA A 89 2.96 22.73 -6.22
CA ALA A 89 3.19 23.15 -4.84
C ALA A 89 2.02 22.81 -3.91
N SER A 90 0.81 22.68 -4.47
CA SER A 90 -0.38 22.21 -3.76
C SER A 90 -0.64 20.71 -3.91
N ALA A 91 0.33 19.95 -4.43
CA ALA A 91 0.21 18.51 -4.55
C ALA A 91 0.22 17.84 -3.17
N TYR A 92 -0.43 16.69 -3.09
CA TYR A 92 -0.45 15.87 -1.88
C TYR A 92 0.90 15.16 -1.73
N PRO A 93 1.58 15.32 -0.59
CA PRO A 93 2.82 14.59 -0.33
C PRO A 93 2.56 13.08 -0.22
N PRO A 94 3.62 12.25 -0.38
CA PRO A 94 3.53 10.82 -0.09
C PRO A 94 2.92 10.55 1.29
N MET A 95 2.17 9.46 1.43
CA MET A 95 1.46 9.05 2.64
C MET A 95 0.26 9.92 3.06
N SER A 96 -0.08 10.96 2.30
CA SER A 96 -1.32 11.72 2.54
C SER A 96 -2.54 10.81 2.47
N LEU A 97 -3.42 10.94 3.46
CA LEU A 97 -4.71 10.26 3.54
C LEU A 97 -5.85 11.26 3.35
N VAL A 98 -6.76 10.91 2.42
CA VAL A 98 -7.94 11.70 2.09
C VAL A 98 -9.13 10.78 1.83
N LYS A 99 -10.34 11.34 1.90
CA LYS A 99 -11.54 10.69 1.35
C LYS A 99 -11.92 11.27 -0.01
N HIS A 100 -12.32 10.39 -0.92
CA HIS A 100 -12.86 10.77 -2.22
C HIS A 100 -13.81 9.67 -2.70
N SER A 101 -14.96 10.04 -3.29
CA SER A 101 -15.90 9.07 -3.90
C SER A 101 -16.19 7.82 -3.04
N GLU A 102 -16.56 8.03 -1.78
CA GLU A 102 -16.88 6.98 -0.79
C GLU A 102 -15.73 5.98 -0.54
N ARG A 103 -14.48 6.44 -0.66
CA ARG A 103 -13.28 5.64 -0.36
C ARG A 103 -12.23 6.46 0.35
N ALA A 104 -11.40 5.78 1.12
CA ALA A 104 -10.18 6.32 1.71
C ALA A 104 -9.00 6.02 0.77
N TYR A 105 -8.21 7.05 0.47
CA TYR A 105 -7.06 6.95 -0.42
C TYR A 105 -5.77 7.37 0.27
N ARG A 106 -4.70 6.64 -0.02
CA ARG A 106 -3.33 6.97 0.38
C ARG A 106 -2.49 7.34 -0.83
N ALA A 107 -1.82 8.49 -0.77
CA ALA A 107 -0.86 8.89 -1.80
C ALA A 107 0.39 7.99 -1.72
N ARG A 108 0.70 7.25 -2.79
CA ARG A 108 1.92 6.42 -2.88
C ARG A 108 3.18 7.22 -3.19
N ARG A 109 2.97 8.41 -3.73
CA ARG A 109 3.99 9.38 -4.15
C ARG A 109 3.38 10.77 -4.17
N LEU A 110 4.20 11.79 -4.41
CA LEU A 110 3.71 13.14 -4.66
C LEU A 110 2.69 13.12 -5.82
N THR A 111 1.47 13.59 -5.57
CA THR A 111 0.41 13.52 -6.59
C THR A 111 -0.49 14.76 -6.61
N ASP A 112 -0.85 15.14 -7.84
CA ASP A 112 -1.79 16.22 -8.17
C ASP A 112 -3.05 15.70 -8.89
N LYS A 113 -3.19 14.37 -9.00
CA LYS A 113 -4.28 13.73 -9.74
C LYS A 113 -5.43 13.36 -8.83
N GLU A 114 -6.61 13.26 -9.43
CA GLU A 114 -7.83 12.84 -8.75
C GLU A 114 -7.75 11.35 -8.36
N PRO A 115 -8.03 10.99 -7.10
CA PRO A 115 -8.06 9.60 -6.65
C PRO A 115 -9.12 8.76 -7.36
N GLY A 116 -8.77 7.53 -7.69
CA GLY A 116 -9.61 6.59 -8.42
C GLY A 116 -9.47 6.68 -9.95
N THR A 117 -8.55 7.50 -10.45
CA THR A 117 -8.29 7.61 -11.90
C THR A 117 -7.04 6.81 -12.31
N PRO A 118 -6.90 6.41 -13.59
CA PRO A 118 -5.72 5.66 -14.01
C PRO A 118 -4.42 6.45 -13.79
N PHE A 119 -3.39 5.79 -13.23
CA PHE A 119 -2.06 6.36 -12.96
C PHE A 119 -2.06 7.57 -12.00
N ASP A 120 -3.07 7.67 -11.15
CA ASP A 120 -3.30 8.77 -10.22
C ASP A 120 -2.30 8.88 -9.07
N GLY A 121 -1.52 7.83 -8.81
CA GLY A 121 -0.58 7.80 -7.69
C GLY A 121 -1.24 7.59 -6.33
N TRP A 122 -2.53 7.29 -6.27
CA TRP A 122 -3.25 6.92 -5.07
C TRP A 122 -3.35 5.40 -4.92
N GLU A 123 -3.75 4.96 -3.75
CA GLU A 123 -4.04 3.59 -3.36
C GLU A 123 -5.33 3.59 -2.53
N ASP A 124 -6.28 2.73 -2.87
CA ASP A 124 -7.49 2.55 -2.07
C ASP A 124 -7.14 1.75 -0.81
N VAL A 125 -7.24 2.42 0.33
CA VAL A 125 -6.92 1.86 1.66
C VAL A 125 -8.16 1.72 2.53
N THR A 126 -9.36 1.82 1.95
CA THR A 126 -10.63 1.78 2.68
C THR A 126 -10.73 0.52 3.54
N ALA A 127 -10.45 -0.65 2.96
CA ALA A 127 -10.49 -1.93 3.68
C ALA A 127 -9.39 -2.06 4.75
N HIS A 128 -8.28 -1.31 4.64
CA HIS A 128 -7.21 -1.35 5.63
C HIS A 128 -7.62 -0.65 6.94
N TYR A 129 -8.45 0.39 6.84
CA TYR A 129 -8.87 1.20 7.97
C TYR A 129 -10.30 0.91 8.45
N LEU A 130 -10.99 -0.02 7.80
CA LEU A 130 -12.21 -0.60 8.33
C LEU A 130 -11.84 -1.89 9.08
N ARG A 131 -12.33 -2.06 10.31
CA ARG A 131 -12.27 -3.38 10.94
C ARG A 131 -13.04 -4.37 10.04
N PRO A 132 -12.50 -5.56 9.78
CA PRO A 132 -13.36 -6.69 9.48
C PRO A 132 -14.30 -6.81 10.67
N GLU A 133 -15.62 -6.88 10.44
CA GLU A 133 -16.58 -7.13 11.51
C GLU A 133 -16.01 -8.19 12.46
N LEU A 134 -16.03 -7.93 13.76
CA LEU A 134 -16.02 -9.03 14.71
C LEU A 134 -17.24 -9.87 14.31
N ILE A 135 -17.00 -11.02 13.67
CA ILE A 135 -17.94 -12.12 13.82
C ILE A 135 -18.15 -12.18 15.33
N ALA A 136 -19.37 -11.93 15.78
CA ALA A 136 -19.73 -12.22 17.15
C ALA A 136 -19.39 -13.71 17.34
N ASP A 137 -18.20 -13.99 17.88
CA ASP A 137 -17.97 -15.28 18.50
C ASP A 137 -19.12 -15.40 19.49
N GLY A 138 -19.88 -16.48 19.41
CA GLY A 138 -21.10 -16.71 20.20
C GLY A 138 -20.81 -16.87 21.70
N ASN A 139 -19.77 -16.23 22.22
CA ASN A 139 -19.29 -16.18 23.58
C ASN A 139 -19.46 -14.78 24.18
N ASP A 140 -20.61 -14.15 23.96
CA ASP A 140 -21.08 -13.11 24.87
C ASP A 140 -21.48 -13.82 26.19
N PRO A 141 -20.84 -13.56 27.35
CA PRO A 141 -21.14 -14.27 28.59
C PRO A 141 -22.47 -13.88 29.24
N GLU A 142 -23.32 -13.07 28.58
CA GLU A 142 -24.63 -12.64 29.10
C GLU A 142 -25.85 -13.31 28.45
N VAL A 143 -25.80 -14.61 28.16
CA VAL A 143 -27.04 -15.38 27.86
C VAL A 143 -27.13 -16.62 28.74
N ASP A 144 -27.85 -16.46 29.84
CA ASP A 144 -28.29 -17.53 30.73
C ASP A 144 -29.39 -18.37 30.03
N THR A 145 -29.13 -19.68 29.92
CA THR A 145 -30.05 -20.84 29.81
C THR A 145 -31.31 -20.75 28.92
N ASP A 146 -31.40 -21.59 27.85
CA ASP A 146 -32.22 -22.84 27.85
C ASP A 146 -32.17 -23.61 26.49
N ALA A 147 -31.60 -24.82 26.54
CA ALA A 147 -32.02 -26.07 25.86
C ALA A 147 -31.94 -26.21 24.28
N PRO A 148 -32.13 -27.43 23.71
CA PRO A 148 -31.02 -28.32 23.29
C PRO A 148 -31.11 -28.82 21.83
N GLY A 149 -29.99 -29.30 21.24
CA GLY A 149 -30.06 -30.17 20.06
C GLY A 149 -28.92 -30.07 19.06
N LEU A 150 -27.74 -30.55 19.46
CA LEU A 150 -26.55 -30.70 18.63
C LEU A 150 -26.69 -31.94 17.72
N ILE A 151 -26.78 -31.78 16.40
CA ILE A 151 -26.17 -32.73 15.45
C ILE A 151 -25.64 -31.95 14.24
N THR A 152 -24.31 -31.96 14.18
CA THR A 152 -23.34 -31.47 13.20
C THR A 152 -23.51 -32.03 11.78
N GLU A 153 -23.25 -31.21 10.76
CA GLU A 153 -22.58 -31.58 9.50
C GLU A 153 -21.80 -30.35 8.96
N PRO A 154 -20.71 -30.55 8.19
CA PRO A 154 -19.43 -29.87 8.44
C PRO A 154 -19.25 -28.54 7.69
N GLU A 155 -18.57 -27.60 8.37
CA GLU A 155 -18.02 -26.38 7.79
C GLU A 155 -16.97 -26.70 6.71
N GLU A 156 -17.16 -26.15 5.51
CA GLU A 156 -16.05 -25.92 4.58
C GLU A 156 -15.13 -24.86 5.19
N THR A 157 -13.97 -25.30 5.66
CA THR A 157 -12.92 -24.44 6.18
C THR A 157 -12.34 -23.57 5.06
N THR A 158 -12.64 -22.28 5.08
CA THR A 158 -11.85 -21.28 4.35
C THR A 158 -10.42 -21.28 4.94
N PRO A 159 -9.35 -21.47 4.15
CA PRO A 159 -8.00 -21.57 4.69
C PRO A 159 -7.52 -20.22 5.26
N ALA A 160 -6.74 -20.29 6.34
CA ALA A 160 -6.10 -19.15 6.99
C ALA A 160 -5.29 -18.32 5.99
N PRO A 161 -5.21 -16.98 6.15
CA PRO A 161 -4.35 -16.13 5.31
C PRO A 161 -2.90 -16.64 5.40
N MET A 162 -2.38 -17.14 4.29
CA MET A 162 -1.02 -17.70 4.22
C MET A 162 0.00 -16.56 4.29
N ALA A 163 0.91 -16.61 5.27
CA ALA A 163 2.03 -15.67 5.38
C ALA A 163 2.83 -15.62 4.07
N GLN A 164 3.07 -14.42 3.54
CA GLN A 164 3.83 -14.24 2.30
C GLN A 164 5.33 -14.20 2.59
N PRO A 165 6.22 -14.65 1.69
CA PRO A 165 7.67 -14.53 1.88
C PRO A 165 8.08 -13.08 2.10
N TRP A 166 8.93 -12.82 3.10
CA TRP A 166 9.45 -11.48 3.35
C TRP A 166 10.29 -10.97 2.17
N LYS A 167 10.14 -9.69 1.83
CA LYS A 167 10.87 -9.06 0.72
C LYS A 167 11.33 -7.64 1.04
N ALA A 168 12.62 -7.40 0.82
CA ALA A 168 13.23 -6.09 0.97
C ALA A 168 12.63 -5.07 -0.01
N GLY A 169 12.41 -3.85 0.47
CA GLY A 169 11.88 -2.71 -0.29
C GLY A 169 10.36 -2.58 -0.27
N GLU A 170 9.63 -3.62 0.17
CA GLU A 170 8.16 -3.60 0.31
C GLU A 170 7.73 -2.90 1.59
N TRP A 171 6.49 -2.42 1.61
CA TRP A 171 5.89 -1.82 2.79
C TRP A 171 5.04 -2.86 3.49
N TYR A 172 5.28 -3.06 4.77
CA TYR A 172 4.47 -3.95 5.60
C TYR A 172 3.64 -3.14 6.56
N SER A 173 2.33 -3.41 6.59
CA SER A 173 1.40 -2.75 7.50
C SER A 173 1.28 -3.52 8.82
N ALA A 174 0.85 -2.84 9.90
CA ALA A 174 0.61 -3.52 11.17
C ALA A 174 -0.43 -4.65 10.99
N GLY A 175 -0.12 -5.83 11.53
CA GLY A 175 -0.95 -7.03 11.38
C GLY A 175 -0.62 -7.90 10.16
N GLU A 176 0.19 -7.42 9.22
CA GLU A 176 0.56 -8.18 8.02
C GLU A 176 1.53 -9.32 8.34
N LEU A 177 1.33 -10.47 7.67
CA LEU A 177 2.10 -11.68 7.89
C LEU A 177 3.24 -11.82 6.88
N ALA A 178 4.47 -11.93 7.38
CA ALA A 178 5.64 -12.24 6.58
C ALA A 178 6.30 -13.54 7.05
N LEU A 179 6.77 -14.34 6.11
CA LEU A 179 7.53 -15.56 6.33
C LEU A 179 9.00 -15.28 6.06
N ASP A 180 9.86 -15.48 7.05
CA ASP A 180 11.32 -15.46 6.86
C ASP A 180 11.93 -16.70 7.51
N ASN A 181 12.78 -17.41 6.78
CA ASN A 181 13.43 -18.65 7.21
C ASN A 181 12.47 -19.72 7.78
N GLY A 182 11.24 -19.79 7.29
CA GLY A 182 10.22 -20.76 7.73
C GLY A 182 9.50 -20.38 9.02
N VAL A 183 9.75 -19.19 9.57
CA VAL A 183 9.05 -18.65 10.72
C VAL A 183 8.12 -17.53 10.25
N ALA A 184 6.87 -17.56 10.71
CA ALA A 184 5.90 -16.51 10.44
C ALA A 184 6.06 -15.37 11.46
N TYR A 185 6.04 -14.15 10.97
CA TYR A 185 6.10 -12.92 11.75
C TYR A 185 4.90 -12.06 11.41
N VAL A 186 4.35 -11.40 12.42
CA VAL A 186 3.37 -10.35 12.24
C VAL A 186 4.07 -9.00 12.37
N SER A 187 3.88 -8.13 11.38
CA SER A 187 4.39 -6.77 11.47
C SER A 187 3.64 -6.00 12.56
N GLN A 188 4.37 -5.28 13.40
CA GLN A 188 3.78 -4.54 14.52
C GLN A 188 3.42 -3.10 14.16
N ARG A 189 4.00 -2.57 13.07
CA ARG A 189 3.85 -1.17 12.65
C ARG A 189 4.13 -1.02 11.17
N LEU A 190 3.53 -0.01 10.57
CA LEU A 190 3.85 0.35 9.19
C LEU A 190 5.33 0.71 9.06
N HIS A 191 6.04 0.02 8.19
CA HIS A 191 7.44 0.34 7.88
C HIS A 191 7.82 -0.18 6.49
N ARG A 192 8.83 0.45 5.90
CA ARG A 192 9.46 -0.09 4.69
C ARG A 192 10.46 -1.16 5.10
N ALA A 193 10.29 -2.36 4.58
CA ALA A 193 11.26 -3.43 4.73
C ALA A 193 12.60 -3.03 4.12
N THR A 194 13.63 -3.07 4.95
CA THR A 194 15.03 -2.99 4.55
C THR A 194 15.76 -4.16 5.20
N GLU A 195 16.99 -4.44 4.78
CA GLU A 195 17.80 -5.47 5.47
C GLU A 195 17.96 -5.19 6.97
N ASN A 196 17.90 -3.92 7.39
CA ASN A 196 17.96 -3.52 8.80
C ASN A 196 16.66 -3.77 9.59
N THR A 197 15.54 -3.96 8.88
CA THR A 197 14.22 -4.23 9.47
C THR A 197 13.70 -5.60 9.03
N ARG A 198 14.60 -6.53 8.71
CA ARG A 198 14.27 -7.91 8.36
C ARG A 198 13.65 -8.63 9.58
N PRO A 199 12.60 -9.45 9.40
CA PRO A 199 11.97 -10.18 10.49
C PRO A 199 13.00 -10.98 11.28
N SER A 200 13.05 -10.70 12.59
CA SER A 200 13.88 -11.40 13.55
C SER A 200 13.28 -11.22 14.94
N THR A 201 13.76 -11.96 15.93
CA THR A 201 13.32 -11.81 17.33
C THR A 201 13.77 -10.48 17.95
N GLU A 202 14.72 -9.78 17.33
CA GLU A 202 15.29 -8.51 17.81
C GLU A 202 14.74 -7.29 17.05
N ALA A 203 14.12 -7.51 15.88
CA ALA A 203 13.51 -6.44 15.09
C ALA A 203 12.22 -5.96 15.76
N LYS A 204 12.17 -4.67 16.13
CA LYS A 204 11.03 -4.04 16.82
C LYS A 204 9.79 -3.91 15.93
N GLU A 205 9.99 -4.11 14.63
CA GLU A 205 8.95 -4.04 13.60
C GLU A 205 8.18 -5.35 13.46
N TRP A 206 8.70 -6.45 14.04
CA TRP A 206 8.20 -7.80 13.81
C TRP A 206 8.02 -8.55 15.11
N ARG A 207 6.92 -9.29 15.22
CA ARG A 207 6.70 -10.24 16.30
C ARG A 207 6.60 -11.65 15.73
N PRO A 208 7.43 -12.60 16.18
CA PRO A 208 7.30 -13.99 15.76
C PRO A 208 5.95 -14.54 16.23
N LEU A 209 5.27 -15.28 15.36
CA LEU A 209 4.12 -16.07 15.75
C LEU A 209 4.58 -17.43 16.28
N PRO A 210 3.94 -17.95 17.34
CA PRO A 210 4.19 -19.33 17.77
C PRO A 210 3.82 -20.28 16.63
N ALA A 211 4.66 -21.31 16.44
CA ALA A 211 4.45 -22.37 15.47
C ALA A 211 3.24 -23.25 15.84
#